data_AF-A0A086ADE8-F1
#
_entry.id   AF-A0A086ADE8-F1
#
_cell.length_a   1.000
_cell.length_b   1.000
_cell.length_c   1.000
_cell.angle_alpha   90.00
_cell.angle_beta   90.00
_cell.angle_gamma   90.00
#
_symmetry.space_group_name_H-M   'P 1'
#
loop_
_entity.id
_entity.type
_entity.pdbx_description
1 polymer ?
#
loop_
_entity_poly.entity_id
_entity_poly.type
_entity_poly.pdbx_seq_one_letter_code
_entity_poly.pdbx_strand_id
1 'polypeptide(L)'
;MNIHQLKKTFYKTLFPPKFENERIQTLYNFVSQNENKVKHWEIDGLLSQFINIIKIYNETDIEYFFKTINLWNSYYLVIISDKFLDPLVKANITYDFGNIYAKIFLTYENLDSYFLIDNLEIAVTMYDSKLDKDTLVNVADKIKLLYEKKLITRQQFDYNMTFINNLTDALPD
;
A
#
# COMPACT_ATOMS: atom_id res chain seq x y z
N MET A 1 -9.38 19.45 -5.24
CA MET A 1 -10.29 18.43 -4.70
C MET A 1 -11.33 18.10 -5.78
N ASN A 2 -11.31 16.89 -6.33
CA ASN A 2 -12.09 16.52 -7.53
C ASN A 2 -13.52 16.07 -7.15
N ILE A 3 -14.55 16.52 -7.87
CA ILE A 3 -15.97 16.15 -7.66
C ILE A 3 -16.19 14.63 -7.70
N HIS A 4 -15.38 13.92 -8.48
CA HIS A 4 -15.44 12.46 -8.56
C HIS A 4 -14.96 11.77 -7.28
N GLN A 5 -13.89 12.29 -6.66
CA GLN A 5 -13.38 11.82 -5.37
C GLN A 5 -14.39 12.12 -4.25
N LEU A 6 -15.03 13.30 -4.26
CA LEU A 6 -16.10 13.64 -3.32
C LEU A 6 -17.28 12.67 -3.40
N LYS A 7 -17.78 12.35 -4.61
CA LYS A 7 -18.86 11.36 -4.79
C LYS A 7 -18.47 9.98 -4.29
N LYS A 8 -17.24 9.53 -4.56
CA LYS A 8 -16.74 8.19 -4.18
C LYS A 8 -16.57 8.08 -2.67
N THR A 9 -16.02 9.11 -2.02
CA THR A 9 -15.90 9.18 -0.55
C THR A 9 -17.29 9.23 0.09
N PHE A 10 -18.20 10.08 -0.41
CA PHE A 10 -19.56 10.21 0.12
C PHE A 10 -20.37 8.91 0.05
N TYR A 11 -20.30 8.19 -1.08
CA TYR A 11 -20.98 6.90 -1.24
C TYR A 11 -20.39 5.81 -0.33
N LYS A 12 -19.06 5.77 -0.16
CA LYS A 12 -18.40 4.81 0.74
C LYS A 12 -18.64 5.10 2.22
N THR A 13 -18.84 6.37 2.60
CA THR A 13 -19.25 6.73 3.97
C THR A 13 -20.67 6.28 4.27
N LEU A 14 -21.59 6.38 3.30
CA LEU A 14 -22.98 5.95 3.47
C LEU A 14 -23.17 4.43 3.33
N PHE A 15 -22.32 3.78 2.54
CA PHE A 15 -22.33 2.34 2.30
C PHE A 15 -20.91 1.77 2.47
N PRO A 16 -20.43 1.61 3.71
CA PRO A 16 -19.12 1.03 3.94
C PRO A 16 -19.07 -0.38 3.36
N PRO A 17 -17.97 -0.75 2.67
CA PRO A 17 -17.78 -2.11 2.18
C PRO A 17 -17.86 -3.09 3.35
N LYS A 18 -18.55 -4.20 3.09
CA LYS A 18 -18.58 -5.36 3.99
C LYS A 18 -17.66 -6.42 3.42
N PHE A 19 -16.67 -6.81 4.20
CA PHE A 19 -15.72 -7.86 3.88
C PHE A 19 -16.14 -9.14 4.59
N GLU A 20 -16.10 -10.25 3.87
CA GLU A 20 -16.40 -11.59 4.40
C GLU A 20 -15.31 -12.07 5.35
N ASN A 21 -14.07 -11.62 5.13
CA ASN A 21 -12.97 -11.88 6.04
C ASN A 21 -13.03 -10.92 7.24
N GLU A 22 -13.30 -11.45 8.43
CA GLU A 22 -13.46 -10.68 9.67
C GLU A 22 -12.21 -9.87 10.06
N ARG A 23 -11.02 -10.38 9.76
CA ARG A 23 -9.75 -9.68 10.05
C ARG A 23 -9.58 -8.47 9.14
N ILE A 24 -9.85 -8.64 7.86
CA ILE A 24 -9.86 -7.54 6.88
C ILE A 24 -10.96 -6.53 7.21
N GLN A 25 -12.16 -6.97 7.63
CA GLN A 25 -13.20 -6.07 8.13
C GLN A 25 -12.76 -5.30 9.38
N THR A 26 -12.08 -5.96 10.31
CA THR A 26 -11.56 -5.35 11.55
C THR A 26 -10.55 -4.26 11.22
N LEU A 27 -9.60 -4.54 10.31
CA LEU A 27 -8.65 -3.54 9.83
C LEU A 27 -9.35 -2.36 9.14
N TYR A 28 -10.33 -2.63 8.28
CA TYR A 28 -11.09 -1.58 7.62
C TYR A 28 -11.77 -0.65 8.62
N ASN A 29 -12.48 -1.23 9.59
CA ASN A 29 -13.17 -0.47 10.64
C ASN A 29 -12.18 0.35 11.46
N PHE A 30 -11.05 -0.25 11.85
CA PHE A 30 -10.02 0.42 12.63
C PHE A 30 -9.44 1.63 11.89
N VAL A 31 -9.05 1.47 10.63
CA VAL A 31 -8.50 2.57 9.82
C VAL A 31 -9.54 3.65 9.61
N SER A 32 -10.78 3.28 9.26
CA SER A 32 -11.87 4.23 9.02
C SER A 32 -12.21 5.07 10.26
N GLN A 33 -12.20 4.48 11.45
CA GLN A 33 -12.48 5.20 12.71
C GLN A 33 -11.34 6.12 13.14
N ASN A 34 -10.11 5.88 12.66
CA ASN A 34 -8.90 6.56 13.12
C ASN A 34 -8.19 7.39 12.03
N GLU A 35 -8.81 7.57 10.86
CA GLU A 35 -8.24 8.26 9.69
C GLU A 35 -7.84 9.74 9.96
N ASN A 36 -8.49 10.37 10.94
CA ASN A 36 -8.22 11.76 11.33
C ASN A 36 -7.07 11.90 12.33
N LYS A 37 -6.55 10.78 12.86
CA LYS A 37 -5.53 10.75 13.93
C LYS A 37 -4.21 10.11 13.46
N VAL A 38 -4.02 9.92 12.16
CA VAL A 38 -2.90 9.15 11.58
C VAL A 38 -1.51 9.61 12.05
N LYS A 39 -1.33 10.92 12.25
CA LYS A 39 -0.08 11.51 12.77
C LYS A 39 0.20 11.19 14.24
N HIS A 40 -0.77 10.66 14.97
CA HIS A 40 -0.71 10.36 16.41
C HIS A 40 -0.84 8.86 16.68
N TRP A 41 -0.50 8.01 15.71
CA TRP A 41 -0.42 6.57 15.94
C TRP A 41 0.90 6.26 16.63
N GLU A 42 0.89 6.38 17.96
CA GLU A 42 2.03 6.11 18.82
C GLU A 42 2.01 4.67 19.34
N ILE A 43 3.16 4.22 19.83
CA ILE A 43 3.44 2.84 20.27
C ILE A 43 2.42 2.38 21.31
N ASP A 44 2.18 3.15 22.36
CA ASP A 44 1.24 2.77 23.43
C ASP A 44 -0.23 3.05 23.09
N GLY A 45 -0.52 3.36 21.83
CA GLY A 45 -1.85 3.73 21.36
C GLY A 45 -2.26 3.00 20.09
N LEU A 46 -2.60 3.78 19.06
CA LEU A 46 -3.19 3.26 17.82
C LEU A 46 -2.20 2.40 17.03
N LEU A 47 -0.88 2.61 17.15
CA LEU A 47 0.10 1.78 16.45
C LEU A 47 0.11 0.34 17.00
N SER A 48 0.13 0.16 18.32
CA SER A 48 0.02 -1.18 18.92
C SER A 48 -1.29 -1.87 18.56
N GLN A 49 -2.40 -1.13 18.51
CA GLN A 49 -3.69 -1.70 18.09
C GLN A 49 -3.65 -2.15 16.63
N PHE A 50 -3.09 -1.33 15.74
CA PHE A 50 -2.87 -1.70 14.34
C PHE A 50 -2.02 -2.97 14.21
N ILE A 51 -0.87 -3.02 14.90
CA ILE A 51 0.01 -4.20 14.94
C ILE A 51 -0.76 -5.42 15.41
N ASN A 52 -1.54 -5.31 16.49
CA ASN A 52 -2.32 -6.42 17.03
C ASN A 52 -3.35 -6.96 16.05
N ILE A 53 -3.92 -6.12 15.18
CA ILE A 53 -4.83 -6.53 14.12
C ILE A 53 -4.08 -7.34 13.07
N ILE A 54 -2.94 -6.82 12.56
CA ILE A 54 -2.28 -7.40 11.38
C ILE A 54 -1.27 -8.52 11.71
N LYS A 55 -0.75 -8.60 12.94
CA LYS A 55 0.28 -9.57 13.33
C LYS A 55 -0.17 -11.03 13.25
N ILE A 56 -1.49 -11.26 13.32
CA ILE A 56 -2.08 -12.59 13.27
C ILE A 56 -2.51 -13.00 11.86
N TYR A 57 -2.32 -12.14 10.86
CA TYR A 57 -2.78 -12.40 9.50
C TYR A 57 -2.14 -13.67 8.98
N ASN A 58 -2.85 -14.35 8.07
CA ASN A 58 -2.33 -15.48 7.33
C ASN A 58 -2.35 -15.21 5.81
N GLU A 59 -1.83 -16.14 5.02
CA GLU A 59 -1.83 -16.04 3.54
C GLU A 59 -3.23 -15.79 2.98
N THR A 60 -4.27 -16.46 3.51
CA THR A 60 -5.66 -16.26 3.10
C THR A 60 -6.16 -14.84 3.38
N ASP A 61 -5.77 -14.25 4.51
CA ASP A 61 -6.11 -12.85 4.83
C ASP A 61 -5.46 -11.89 3.83
N ILE A 62 -4.19 -12.13 3.49
CA ILE A 62 -3.44 -11.31 2.53
C ILE A 62 -4.01 -11.45 1.11
N GLU A 63 -4.29 -12.66 0.67
CA GLU A 63 -4.95 -12.89 -0.61
C GLU A 63 -6.30 -12.20 -0.69
N TYR A 64 -7.10 -12.29 0.38
CA TYR A 64 -8.41 -11.65 0.44
C TYR A 64 -8.27 -10.12 0.40
N PHE A 65 -7.29 -9.56 1.10
CA PHE A 65 -6.96 -8.13 1.03
C PHE A 65 -6.69 -7.71 -0.42
N PHE A 66 -5.90 -8.49 -1.17
CA PHE A 66 -5.63 -8.21 -2.58
C PHE A 66 -6.86 -8.34 -3.48
N LYS A 67 -7.63 -9.43 -3.32
CA LYS A 67 -8.87 -9.65 -4.09
C LYS A 67 -9.88 -8.53 -3.89
N THR A 68 -9.84 -7.85 -2.75
CA THR A 68 -10.78 -6.79 -2.39
C THR A 68 -10.17 -5.37 -2.37
N ILE A 69 -8.93 -5.20 -2.82
CA ILE A 69 -8.18 -3.93 -2.70
C ILE A 69 -8.89 -2.74 -3.38
N ASN A 70 -9.61 -2.99 -4.47
CA ASN A 70 -10.41 -2.00 -5.20
C ASN A 70 -11.61 -1.46 -4.39
N LEU A 71 -12.08 -2.22 -3.38
CA LEU A 71 -13.17 -1.82 -2.50
C LEU A 71 -12.72 -0.79 -1.46
N TRP A 72 -11.42 -0.71 -1.17
CA TRP A 72 -10.87 0.20 -0.16
C TRP A 72 -10.94 1.67 -0.58
N ASN A 73 -11.09 2.55 0.40
CA ASN A 73 -10.82 3.98 0.17
C ASN A 73 -9.32 4.12 -0.12
N SER A 74 -8.98 4.83 -1.19
CA SER A 74 -7.61 5.01 -1.62
C SER A 74 -6.77 5.67 -0.50
N TYR A 75 -7.34 6.61 0.25
CA TYR A 75 -6.69 7.23 1.41
C TYR A 75 -6.38 6.21 2.52
N TYR A 76 -7.26 5.23 2.76
CA TYR A 76 -7.01 4.18 3.74
C TYR A 76 -5.84 3.29 3.34
N LEU A 77 -5.70 2.99 2.05
CA LEU A 77 -4.56 2.24 1.53
C LEU A 77 -3.24 3.00 1.72
N VAL A 78 -3.25 4.33 1.59
CA VAL A 78 -2.07 5.17 1.89
C VAL A 78 -1.72 5.12 3.37
N ILE A 79 -2.70 5.26 4.28
CA ILE A 79 -2.47 5.13 5.73
C ILE A 79 -1.86 3.77 6.05
N ILE A 80 -2.42 2.69 5.50
CA ILE A 80 -1.93 1.33 5.70
C ILE A 80 -0.48 1.20 5.18
N SER A 81 -0.21 1.71 3.99
CA SER A 81 1.13 1.67 3.36
C SER A 81 2.16 2.42 4.19
N ASP A 82 1.83 3.62 4.67
CA ASP A 82 2.67 4.40 5.57
C ASP A 82 3.01 3.62 6.85
N LYS A 83 2.03 2.93 7.43
CA LYS A 83 2.24 2.13 8.65
C LYS A 83 3.04 0.86 8.40
N PHE A 84 2.99 0.27 7.21
CA PHE A 84 3.90 -0.84 6.88
C PHE A 84 5.37 -0.41 6.85
N LEU A 85 5.67 0.87 6.64
CA LEU A 85 7.04 1.38 6.68
C LEU A 85 7.54 1.65 8.11
N ASP A 86 6.70 1.45 9.13
CA ASP A 86 7.11 1.60 10.52
C ASP A 86 7.98 0.41 10.97
N PRO A 87 9.22 0.64 11.45
CA PRO A 87 10.11 -0.44 11.90
C PRO A 87 9.51 -1.34 12.99
N LEU A 88 8.65 -0.79 13.85
CA LEU A 88 7.99 -1.56 14.90
C LEU A 88 6.92 -2.47 14.33
N VAL A 89 6.23 -2.04 13.28
CA VAL A 89 5.31 -2.89 12.54
C VAL A 89 6.09 -4.06 11.95
N LYS A 90 7.18 -3.81 11.23
CA LYS A 90 8.03 -4.89 10.67
C LYS A 90 8.57 -5.86 11.72
N ALA A 91 8.94 -5.37 12.90
CA ALA A 91 9.47 -6.19 13.98
C ALA A 91 8.42 -7.14 14.60
N ASN A 92 7.12 -6.87 14.41
CA ASN A 92 6.03 -7.59 15.07
C ASN A 92 5.17 -8.43 14.12
N ILE A 93 5.52 -8.49 12.83
CA ILE A 93 4.76 -9.20 11.80
C ILE A 93 5.65 -10.18 11.04
N THR A 94 5.04 -11.27 10.59
CA THR A 94 5.73 -12.34 9.86
C THR A 94 5.51 -12.28 8.35
N TYR A 95 4.53 -11.50 7.89
CA TYR A 95 4.18 -11.40 6.47
C TYR A 95 5.03 -10.36 5.72
N ASP A 96 5.28 -10.68 4.45
CA ASP A 96 5.87 -9.76 3.49
C ASP A 96 4.84 -8.72 3.03
N PHE A 97 4.90 -7.53 3.63
CA PHE A 97 4.05 -6.41 3.25
C PHE A 97 4.65 -5.53 2.16
N GLY A 98 5.89 -5.74 1.71
CA GLY A 98 6.43 -4.96 0.59
C GLY A 98 5.74 -5.33 -0.73
N ASN A 99 5.36 -6.61 -0.90
CA ASN A 99 4.45 -7.05 -1.97
C ASN A 99 3.07 -6.34 -1.90
N ILE A 100 2.57 -6.12 -0.68
CA ILE A 100 1.30 -5.43 -0.47
C ILE A 100 1.41 -3.95 -0.81
N TYR A 101 2.51 -3.32 -0.38
CA TYR A 101 2.85 -1.96 -0.73
C TYR A 101 2.91 -1.76 -2.24
N ALA A 102 3.61 -2.62 -2.98
CA ALA A 102 3.71 -2.54 -4.44
C ALA A 102 2.33 -2.59 -5.11
N LYS A 103 1.45 -3.48 -4.66
CA LYS A 103 0.07 -3.58 -5.19
C LYS A 103 -0.80 -2.39 -4.81
N ILE A 104 -0.62 -1.80 -3.62
CA ILE A 104 -1.26 -0.53 -3.27
C ILE A 104 -0.75 0.59 -4.18
N PHE A 105 0.57 0.68 -4.37
CA PHE A 105 1.19 1.62 -5.30
C PHE A 105 0.60 1.48 -6.68
N LEU A 106 0.40 0.27 -7.21
CA LEU A 106 -0.23 0.01 -8.51
C LEU A 106 -1.71 0.41 -8.57
N THR A 107 -2.46 0.22 -7.48
CA THR A 107 -3.91 0.47 -7.43
C THR A 107 -4.26 1.93 -7.20
N TYR A 108 -3.37 2.70 -6.58
CA TYR A 108 -3.62 4.10 -6.24
C TYR A 108 -3.75 4.97 -7.50
N GLU A 109 -4.51 6.07 -7.44
CA GLU A 109 -4.74 6.90 -8.63
C GLU A 109 -3.40 7.35 -9.25
N ASN A 110 -3.30 7.32 -10.58
CA ASN A 110 -2.06 7.62 -11.28
C ASN A 110 -1.45 8.96 -10.86
N LEU A 111 -2.28 9.98 -10.57
CA LEU A 111 -1.80 11.29 -10.15
C LEU A 111 -1.32 11.32 -8.69
N ASP A 112 -1.82 10.42 -7.85
CA ASP A 112 -1.54 10.42 -6.41
C ASP A 112 -0.45 9.39 -6.04
N SER A 113 -0.07 8.51 -6.97
CA SER A 113 0.92 7.45 -6.74
C SER A 113 2.35 7.96 -6.57
N TYR A 114 2.64 9.22 -6.91
CA TYR A 114 3.97 9.79 -6.72
C TYR A 114 4.39 9.92 -5.26
N PHE A 115 3.45 9.97 -4.31
CA PHE A 115 3.79 9.96 -2.88
C PHE A 115 4.28 8.60 -2.38
N LEU A 116 3.95 7.54 -3.12
CA LEU A 116 4.28 6.16 -2.77
C LEU A 116 5.54 5.67 -3.47
N ILE A 117 5.91 6.25 -4.62
CA ILE A 117 7.08 5.81 -5.40
C ILE A 117 8.38 5.95 -4.60
N ASP A 118 8.56 7.04 -3.84
CA ASP A 118 9.78 7.29 -3.07
C ASP A 118 9.99 6.27 -1.94
N ASN A 119 8.93 5.56 -1.57
CA ASN A 119 8.91 4.58 -0.50
C ASN A 119 8.86 3.13 -1.02
N LEU A 120 8.77 2.93 -2.34
CA LEU A 120 8.64 1.60 -2.93
C LEU A 120 9.86 0.73 -2.63
N GLU A 121 11.07 1.26 -2.85
CA GLU A 121 12.31 0.57 -2.51
C GLU A 121 12.41 0.26 -1.03
N ILE A 122 12.04 1.22 -0.17
CA ILE A 122 12.07 1.05 1.28
C ILE A 122 11.16 -0.12 1.65
N ALA A 123 9.94 -0.16 1.15
CA ALA A 123 8.99 -1.24 1.41
C ALA A 123 9.54 -2.60 0.96
N VAL A 124 10.02 -2.70 -0.28
CA VAL A 124 10.53 -3.96 -0.84
C VAL A 124 11.76 -4.44 -0.06
N THR A 125 12.68 -3.53 0.27
CA THR A 125 13.92 -3.88 0.99
C THR A 125 13.65 -4.24 2.45
N MET A 126 12.78 -3.49 3.13
CA MET A 126 12.43 -3.69 4.54
C MET A 126 11.81 -5.07 4.80
N TYR A 127 11.06 -5.58 3.83
CA TYR A 127 10.39 -6.88 3.92
C TYR A 127 11.09 -8.01 3.17
N ASP A 128 12.25 -7.75 2.55
CA ASP A 128 12.95 -8.69 1.66
C ASP A 128 12.00 -9.29 0.60
N SER A 129 11.18 -8.41 0.01
CA SER A 129 10.07 -8.82 -0.83
C SER A 129 10.53 -9.32 -2.19
N LYS A 130 10.07 -10.51 -2.55
CA LYS A 130 10.21 -11.04 -3.91
C LYS A 130 8.97 -10.68 -4.70
N LEU A 131 9.05 -9.58 -5.45
CA LEU A 131 7.98 -9.18 -6.37
C LEU A 131 7.98 -10.13 -7.57
N ASP A 132 6.80 -10.62 -7.96
CA ASP A 132 6.66 -11.40 -9.19
C ASP A 132 6.89 -10.54 -10.44
N LYS A 133 7.20 -11.20 -11.55
CA LYS A 133 7.53 -10.54 -12.83
C LYS A 133 6.41 -9.64 -13.33
N ASP A 134 5.15 -10.04 -13.18
CA ASP A 134 4.01 -9.24 -13.63
C ASP A 134 3.87 -7.98 -12.78
N THR A 135 4.06 -8.10 -11.46
CA THR A 135 4.09 -6.94 -10.55
C THR A 135 5.21 -5.98 -10.93
N LEU A 136 6.42 -6.46 -11.21
CA LEU A 136 7.56 -5.62 -11.61
C LEU A 136 7.30 -4.87 -12.92
N VAL A 137 6.78 -5.55 -13.95
CA VAL A 137 6.41 -4.94 -15.24
C VAL A 137 5.36 -3.84 -15.03
N ASN A 138 4.31 -4.13 -14.27
CA ASN A 138 3.26 -3.15 -13.98
C ASN A 138 3.80 -1.94 -13.21
N VAL A 139 4.74 -2.16 -12.28
CA VAL A 139 5.38 -1.10 -11.50
C VAL A 139 6.23 -0.23 -12.44
N ALA A 140 7.05 -0.82 -13.29
CA ALA A 140 7.85 -0.10 -14.29
C ALA A 140 6.96 0.76 -15.21
N ASP A 141 5.86 0.21 -15.71
CA ASP A 141 4.94 0.93 -16.59
C ASP A 141 4.24 2.08 -15.86
N LYS A 142 3.87 1.89 -14.60
CA LYS A 142 3.33 2.97 -13.77
C LYS A 142 4.34 4.09 -13.52
N ILE A 143 5.61 3.76 -13.28
CA ILE A 143 6.70 4.74 -13.12
C ILE A 143 6.90 5.54 -14.41
N LYS A 144 6.88 4.88 -15.58
CA LYS A 144 6.92 5.57 -16.88
C LYS A 144 5.76 6.54 -17.03
N LEU A 145 4.53 6.10 -16.72
CA LEU A 145 3.34 6.95 -16.79
C LEU A 145 3.44 8.18 -15.87
N LEU A 146 3.98 8.01 -14.66
CA LEU A 146 4.22 9.13 -13.73
C LEU A 146 5.20 10.15 -14.32
N TYR A 147 6.27 9.66 -14.97
CA TYR A 147 7.28 10.50 -15.60
C TYR A 147 6.72 11.23 -16.84
N GLU A 148 6.00 10.54 -17.72
CA GLU A 148 5.35 11.13 -18.90
C GLU A 148 4.37 12.25 -18.52
N LYS A 149 3.68 12.08 -17.39
CA LYS A 149 2.78 13.08 -16.82
C LYS A 149 3.49 14.19 -16.04
N LYS A 150 4.83 14.18 -15.98
CA LYS A 150 5.66 15.14 -15.25
C LYS A 150 5.34 15.22 -13.75
N LEU A 151 4.94 14.09 -13.16
CA LEU A 151 4.63 14.00 -11.72
C LEU A 151 5.85 13.64 -10.89
N ILE A 152 6.86 13.04 -11.52
CA ILE A 152 8.16 12.73 -10.92
C ILE A 152 9.28 13.35 -11.75
N THR A 153 10.40 13.62 -11.10
CA THR A 153 11.60 14.15 -11.76
C THR A 153 12.30 13.09 -12.61
N ARG A 154 13.18 13.53 -13.52
CA ARG A 154 14.06 12.62 -14.27
C ARG A 154 14.91 11.75 -13.33
N GLN A 155 15.45 12.35 -12.26
CA GLN A 155 16.25 11.65 -11.27
C GLN A 155 15.44 10.54 -10.57
N GLN A 156 14.22 10.84 -10.12
CA GLN A 156 13.34 9.83 -9.52
C GLN A 156 12.99 8.71 -10.50
N PHE A 157 12.71 9.06 -11.76
CA PHE A 157 12.44 8.07 -12.81
C PHE A 157 13.64 7.13 -13.03
N ASP A 158 14.83 7.70 -13.29
CA ASP A 158 16.04 6.91 -13.58
C ASP A 158 16.43 6.02 -12.37
N TYR A 159 16.31 6.56 -11.16
CA TYR A 159 16.56 5.83 -9.92
C TYR A 159 15.62 4.63 -9.77
N ASN A 160 14.31 4.86 -9.83
CA ASN A 160 13.32 3.81 -9.64
C ASN A 160 13.38 2.76 -10.75
N MET A 161 13.60 3.15 -12.00
CA MET A 161 13.77 2.19 -13.10
C MET A 161 15.02 1.33 -12.91
N THR A 162 16.13 1.90 -12.43
CA THR A 162 17.33 1.13 -12.10
C THR A 162 17.05 0.11 -11.00
N PHE A 163 16.36 0.53 -9.94
CA PHE A 163 15.94 -0.35 -8.86
C PHE A 163 15.07 -1.52 -9.36
N ILE A 164 14.04 -1.25 -10.17
CA ILE A 164 13.15 -2.28 -10.71
C ILE A 164 13.86 -3.25 -11.66
N ASN A 165 14.79 -2.74 -12.49
CA ASN A 165 15.58 -3.60 -13.37
C ASN A 165 16.48 -4.56 -12.56
N ASN A 166 17.13 -4.06 -11.51
CA ASN A 166 17.96 -4.91 -10.63
C ASN A 166 17.14 -6.04 -9.98
N LEU A 167 15.89 -5.78 -9.60
CA LEU A 167 14.99 -6.82 -9.08
C LEU A 167 14.59 -7.83 -10.17
N THR A 168 14.40 -7.35 -11.40
CA THR A 168 14.00 -8.20 -12.53
C THR A 168 15.13 -9.14 -12.95
N ASP A 169 16.36 -8.64 -13.01
CA ASP A 169 17.54 -9.43 -13.35
C ASP A 169 17.89 -10.48 -12.28
N ALA A 170 17.38 -10.30 -11.05
CA ALA A 170 17.53 -11.25 -9.96
C ALA A 170 16.50 -12.41 -10.00
N LEU A 171 15.48 -12.34 -10.87
CA LEU A 171 14.52 -13.42 -11.04
C LEU A 171 15.07 -14.52 -11.98
N PRO A 172 14.94 -15.81 -11.62
CA PRO A 172 15.25 -16.90 -12.54
C PRO A 172 14.28 -16.92 -13.73
N ASP A 173 14.77 -17.33 -14.90
CA ASP A 173 14.02 -17.45 -16.18
C ASP A 173 12.76 -18.33 -16.09
#